data_AF-A0A4V2YF12-F1
#
_entry.id   AF-A0A4V2YF12-F1
#
_cell.length_a   1.000
_cell.length_b   1.000
_cell.length_c   1.000
_cell.angle_alpha   90.00
_cell.angle_beta   90.00
_cell.angle_gamma   90.00
#
_symmetry.space_group_name_H-M   'P 1'
#
loop_
_entity.id
_entity.type
_entity.pdbx_description
1 polymer ?
#
loop_
_entity_poly.entity_id
_entity_poly.type
_entity_poly.pdbx_seq_one_letter_code
_entity_poly.pdbx_strand_id
1 'polypeptide(L)'
;MSSIVPGPQKKLEEEISAARSGGKPLSAGDLNPSAPRKEQLAGLDDWPPSLRAAVEADYDRVTALATNRRRTADRALPEVVRALDTLLDQLAEQLRSGRPRLLRKSSSPSPEVPPADLAELLGIPAGDLATPARAEHRAALRTIRQLRGQLNDLETTPDHSRLTRLSTFVIRLAVVLDAVPDAAAPLASPALSRFADAEPDYQWDWPFHQKLTFWQETRHTLTDRRT
;
A
#
# COMPACT_ATOMS: atom_id res chain seq x y z
N MET A 1 -40.70 -25.76 -30.89
CA MET A 1 -39.26 -25.43 -30.70
C MET A 1 -39.12 -24.76 -29.34
N SER A 2 -38.66 -25.49 -28.32
CA SER A 2 -38.51 -24.94 -26.96
C SER A 2 -37.23 -24.12 -26.85
N SER A 3 -37.37 -22.81 -26.66
CA SER A 3 -36.28 -21.89 -26.34
C SER A 3 -35.78 -22.19 -24.93
N ILE A 4 -34.69 -22.95 -24.83
CA ILE A 4 -33.95 -23.15 -23.58
C ILE A 4 -33.25 -21.83 -23.28
N VAL A 5 -33.84 -21.01 -22.42
CA VAL A 5 -33.19 -19.83 -21.86
C VAL A 5 -32.02 -20.33 -21.01
N PRO A 6 -30.76 -19.98 -21.32
CA PRO A 6 -29.64 -20.39 -20.49
C PRO A 6 -29.80 -19.80 -19.09
N GLY A 7 -29.65 -20.63 -18.07
CA GLY A 7 -29.68 -20.19 -16.68
C GLY A 7 -28.60 -19.13 -16.39
N PRO A 8 -28.76 -18.32 -15.34
CA PRO A 8 -27.89 -17.17 -15.06
C PRO A 8 -26.39 -17.51 -14.97
N GLN A 9 -26.03 -18.71 -14.50
CA GLN A 9 -24.62 -19.16 -14.47
C GLN A 9 -24.02 -19.39 -15.86
N LYS A 10 -24.78 -19.99 -16.79
CA LYS A 10 -24.31 -20.24 -18.17
C LYS A 10 -24.12 -18.94 -18.95
N LYS A 11 -25.00 -17.96 -18.73
CA LYS A 11 -24.83 -16.62 -19.32
C LYS A 11 -23.57 -15.93 -18.80
N LEU A 12 -23.29 -16.04 -17.50
CA LEU A 12 -22.11 -15.44 -16.88
C LEU A 12 -20.81 -16.08 -17.41
N GLU A 13 -20.79 -17.41 -17.61
CA GLU A 13 -19.66 -18.11 -18.24
C GLU A 13 -19.45 -17.71 -19.71
N GLU A 14 -20.52 -17.60 -20.50
CA GLU A 14 -20.47 -17.14 -21.88
C GLU A 14 -19.99 -15.67 -21.98
N GLU A 15 -20.47 -14.82 -21.09
CA GLU A 15 -20.06 -13.42 -20.96
C GLU A 15 -18.60 -13.29 -20.51
N ILE A 16 -18.13 -14.13 -19.56
CA ILE A 16 -16.71 -14.22 -19.17
C ILE A 16 -15.85 -14.60 -20.37
N SER A 17 -16.29 -15.59 -21.15
CA SER A 17 -15.57 -16.06 -22.34
C SER A 17 -15.53 -14.98 -23.44
N ALA A 18 -16.62 -14.24 -23.63
CA ALA A 18 -16.71 -13.11 -24.56
C ALA A 18 -15.86 -11.91 -24.11
N ALA A 19 -15.82 -11.59 -22.82
CA ALA A 19 -14.95 -10.56 -22.28
C ALA A 19 -13.46 -10.92 -22.43
N ARG A 20 -13.12 -12.22 -22.33
CA ARG A 20 -11.76 -12.73 -22.59
C ARG A 20 -11.35 -12.66 -24.07
N SER A 21 -12.31 -12.70 -25.00
CA SER A 21 -12.07 -12.62 -26.45
C SER A 21 -12.19 -11.22 -27.05
N GLY A 22 -12.37 -10.18 -26.23
CA GLY A 22 -12.41 -8.78 -26.67
C GLY A 22 -13.81 -8.17 -26.83
N GLY A 23 -14.85 -8.81 -26.29
CA GLY A 23 -16.20 -8.25 -26.18
C GLY A 23 -16.33 -7.12 -25.16
N LYS A 24 -17.54 -6.54 -25.05
CA LYS A 24 -17.88 -5.43 -24.15
C LYS A 24 -17.44 -5.76 -22.72
N PRO A 25 -16.71 -4.88 -22.02
CA PRO A 25 -16.23 -5.17 -20.67
C PRO A 25 -17.41 -5.34 -19.73
N LEU A 26 -17.49 -6.51 -19.10
CA LEU A 26 -18.37 -6.74 -17.95
C LEU A 26 -18.01 -5.76 -16.83
N SER A 27 -19.03 -5.28 -16.12
CA SER A 27 -18.82 -4.43 -14.96
C SER A 27 -18.09 -5.23 -13.88
N ALA A 28 -17.14 -4.60 -13.18
CA ALA A 28 -16.31 -5.29 -12.20
C ALA A 28 -17.14 -5.96 -11.09
N GLY A 29 -18.25 -5.33 -10.70
CA GLY A 29 -19.19 -5.85 -9.71
C GLY A 29 -20.01 -7.06 -10.17
N ASP A 30 -20.19 -7.27 -11.48
CA ASP A 30 -20.95 -8.40 -12.03
C ASP A 30 -20.10 -9.69 -12.06
N LEU A 31 -18.77 -9.54 -12.14
CA LEU A 31 -17.81 -10.65 -12.17
C LEU A 31 -17.35 -11.07 -10.77
N ASN A 32 -17.23 -10.12 -9.85
CA ASN A 32 -16.82 -10.36 -8.48
C ASN A 32 -17.37 -9.24 -7.57
N PRO A 33 -18.31 -9.54 -6.65
CA PRO A 33 -18.85 -8.55 -5.72
C PRO A 33 -17.79 -7.87 -4.84
N SER A 34 -16.66 -8.55 -4.62
CA SER A 34 -15.52 -8.07 -3.84
C SER A 34 -14.51 -7.25 -4.66
N ALA A 35 -14.74 -7.06 -5.96
CA ALA A 35 -13.90 -6.21 -6.77
C ALA A 35 -13.96 -4.75 -6.27
N PRO A 36 -12.82 -4.04 -6.25
CA PRO A 36 -12.81 -2.62 -5.93
C PRO A 36 -13.73 -1.82 -6.85
N ARG A 37 -14.36 -0.79 -6.30
CA ARG A 37 -15.27 0.11 -7.02
C ARG A 37 -14.65 1.50 -7.08
N LYS A 38 -14.84 2.23 -8.18
CA LYS A 38 -14.14 3.50 -8.41
C LYS A 38 -14.53 4.56 -7.39
N GLU A 39 -15.76 4.50 -6.89
CA GLU A 39 -16.28 5.36 -5.83
C GLU A 39 -15.49 5.24 -4.53
N GLN A 40 -14.77 4.12 -4.32
CA GLN A 40 -13.93 3.92 -3.14
C GLN A 40 -12.70 4.85 -3.14
N LEU A 41 -12.25 5.33 -4.30
CA LEU A 41 -11.14 6.28 -4.40
C LEU A 41 -11.51 7.73 -4.03
N ALA A 42 -12.77 7.99 -3.64
CA ALA A 42 -13.17 9.31 -3.14
C ALA A 42 -12.40 9.67 -1.84
N GLY A 43 -12.08 10.95 -1.66
CA GLY A 43 -11.39 11.44 -0.45
C GLY A 43 -9.86 11.32 -0.48
N LEU A 44 -9.27 11.08 -1.65
CA LEU A 44 -7.82 11.08 -1.86
C LEU A 44 -7.28 12.43 -2.36
N ASP A 45 -8.14 13.42 -2.59
CA ASP A 45 -7.79 14.69 -3.22
C ASP A 45 -6.70 15.46 -2.42
N ASP A 46 -6.79 15.43 -1.09
CA ASP A 46 -5.85 16.10 -0.17
C ASP A 46 -4.62 15.26 0.18
N TRP A 47 -4.44 14.11 -0.48
CA TRP A 47 -3.27 13.25 -0.26
C TRP A 47 -2.06 13.75 -1.06
N PRO A 48 -0.83 13.50 -0.58
CA PRO A 48 0.37 13.75 -1.38
C PRO A 48 0.27 13.10 -2.76
N PRO A 49 0.62 13.81 -3.86
CA PRO A 49 0.41 13.30 -5.21
C PRO A 49 1.01 11.92 -5.48
N SER A 50 2.20 11.65 -4.93
CA SER A 50 2.88 10.35 -5.04
C SER A 50 2.16 9.23 -4.29
N LEU A 51 1.62 9.53 -3.10
CA LEU A 51 0.87 8.55 -2.30
C LEU A 51 -0.46 8.21 -2.96
N ARG A 52 -1.20 9.22 -3.41
CA ARG A 52 -2.43 9.04 -4.20
C ARG A 52 -2.16 8.22 -5.47
N ALA A 53 -1.13 8.57 -6.24
CA ALA A 53 -0.78 7.84 -7.45
C ALA A 53 -0.45 6.35 -7.19
N ALA A 54 0.21 6.03 -6.08
CA ALA A 54 0.47 4.64 -5.71
C ALA A 54 -0.80 3.86 -5.35
N VAL A 55 -1.73 4.49 -4.62
CA VAL A 55 -3.03 3.90 -4.29
C VAL A 55 -3.89 3.69 -5.54
N GLU A 56 -3.96 4.67 -6.43
CA GLU A 56 -4.71 4.61 -7.69
C GLU A 56 -4.13 3.53 -8.63
N ALA A 57 -2.81 3.47 -8.77
CA ALA A 57 -2.15 2.45 -9.60
C ALA A 57 -2.40 1.03 -9.05
N ASP A 58 -2.30 0.85 -7.73
CA ASP A 58 -2.57 -0.46 -7.12
C ASP A 58 -4.06 -0.84 -7.21
N TYR A 59 -4.96 0.14 -7.09
CA TYR A 59 -6.39 -0.05 -7.33
C TYR A 59 -6.66 -0.63 -8.73
N ASP A 60 -6.07 -0.05 -9.77
CA ASP A 60 -6.29 -0.50 -11.15
C ASP A 60 -5.81 -1.95 -11.35
N ARG A 61 -4.63 -2.27 -10.81
CA ARG A 61 -4.07 -3.62 -10.82
C ARG A 61 -4.94 -4.62 -10.06
N VAL A 62 -5.33 -4.31 -8.84
CA VAL A 62 -6.15 -5.21 -7.99
C VAL A 62 -7.55 -5.37 -8.58
N THR A 63 -8.13 -4.33 -9.17
CA THR A 63 -9.41 -4.42 -9.88
C THR A 63 -9.31 -5.34 -11.09
N ALA A 64 -8.23 -5.23 -11.88
CA ALA A 64 -7.98 -6.15 -12.98
C ALA A 64 -7.82 -7.61 -12.51
N LEU A 65 -7.13 -7.85 -11.38
CA LEU A 65 -7.03 -9.18 -10.78
C LEU A 65 -8.38 -9.71 -10.28
N ALA A 66 -9.13 -8.90 -9.53
CA ALA A 66 -10.42 -9.27 -8.96
C ALA A 66 -11.47 -9.59 -10.02
N THR A 67 -11.35 -8.99 -11.20
CA THR A 67 -12.19 -9.24 -12.38
C THR A 67 -11.62 -10.29 -13.34
N ASN A 68 -10.61 -11.05 -12.90
CA ASN A 68 -9.96 -12.13 -13.65
C ASN A 68 -9.34 -11.68 -15.00
N ARG A 69 -8.87 -10.44 -15.07
CA ARG A 69 -8.19 -9.84 -16.23
C ARG A 69 -6.68 -9.79 -16.01
N ARG A 70 -6.04 -10.96 -15.95
CA ARG A 70 -4.60 -11.08 -15.65
C ARG A 70 -3.70 -10.23 -16.55
N ARG A 71 -3.93 -10.24 -17.88
CA ARG A 71 -3.17 -9.41 -18.84
C ARG A 71 -3.32 -7.91 -18.59
N THR A 72 -4.48 -7.46 -18.13
CA THR A 72 -4.69 -6.06 -17.76
C THR A 72 -3.94 -5.72 -16.48
N ALA A 73 -3.94 -6.63 -15.50
CA ALA A 73 -3.15 -6.47 -14.29
C ALA A 73 -1.64 -6.43 -14.60
N ASP A 74 -1.16 -7.27 -15.52
CA ASP A 74 0.25 -7.27 -15.95
C ASP A 74 0.63 -5.94 -16.63
N ARG A 75 -0.27 -5.37 -17.43
CA ARG A 75 -0.05 -4.05 -18.07
C ARG A 75 -0.04 -2.88 -17.09
N ALA A 76 -0.68 -3.02 -15.93
CA ALA A 76 -0.65 -2.01 -14.87
C ALA A 76 0.65 -2.05 -14.04
N LEU A 77 1.45 -3.12 -14.14
CA LEU A 77 2.66 -3.28 -13.32
C LEU A 77 3.66 -2.13 -13.43
N PRO A 78 4.03 -1.62 -14.63
CA PRO A 78 5.01 -0.54 -14.73
C PRO A 78 4.59 0.72 -13.98
N GLU A 79 3.28 1.02 -13.96
CA GLU A 79 2.75 2.17 -13.25
C GLU A 79 2.78 1.99 -11.73
N VAL A 80 2.39 0.80 -11.24
CA VAL A 80 2.50 0.46 -9.81
C VAL A 80 3.96 0.50 -9.36
N VAL A 81 4.86 -0.11 -10.13
CA VAL A 81 6.31 -0.13 -9.85
C VAL A 81 6.86 1.28 -9.77
N ARG A 82 6.58 2.14 -10.76
CA ARG A 82 7.01 3.53 -10.79
C ARG A 82 6.48 4.34 -9.60
N ALA A 83 5.21 4.17 -9.26
CA ALA A 83 4.59 4.88 -8.14
C ALA A 83 5.20 4.46 -6.79
N LEU A 84 5.41 3.15 -6.59
CA LEU A 84 6.06 2.63 -5.40
C LEU A 84 7.55 3.00 -5.31
N ASP A 85 8.28 3.02 -6.43
CA ASP A 85 9.67 3.48 -6.46
C ASP A 85 9.78 4.96 -6.05
N THR A 86 8.86 5.79 -6.55
CA THR A 86 8.74 7.21 -6.17
C THR A 86 8.48 7.36 -4.67
N LEU A 87 7.55 6.58 -4.10
CA LEU A 87 7.29 6.60 -2.67
C LEU A 87 8.50 6.16 -1.85
N LEU A 88 9.18 5.08 -2.25
CA LEU A 88 10.38 4.59 -1.58
C LEU A 88 11.52 5.63 -1.61
N ASP A 89 11.67 6.37 -2.70
CA ASP A 89 12.65 7.44 -2.81
C ASP A 89 12.32 8.61 -1.85
N GLN A 90 11.05 9.01 -1.78
CA GLN A 90 10.59 10.03 -0.84
C GLN A 90 10.75 9.61 0.62
N LEU A 91 10.43 8.36 0.95
CA LEU A 91 10.66 7.78 2.27
C LEU A 91 12.15 7.79 2.63
N ALA A 92 13.02 7.44 1.69
CA ALA A 92 14.47 7.52 1.90
C ALA A 92 14.92 8.96 2.18
N GLU A 93 14.37 9.94 1.48
CA GLU A 93 14.72 11.34 1.67
C GLU A 93 14.21 11.90 3.00
N GLN A 94 12.98 11.57 3.39
CA GLN A 94 12.44 11.90 4.72
C GLN A 94 13.31 11.30 5.84
N LEU A 95 13.74 10.04 5.70
CA LEU A 95 14.65 9.43 6.66
C LEU A 95 16.00 10.17 6.71
N ARG A 96 16.57 10.55 5.56
CA ARG A 96 17.84 11.30 5.53
C ARG A 96 17.73 12.67 6.19
N SER A 97 16.62 13.38 5.99
CA SER A 97 16.39 14.72 6.52
C SER A 97 16.08 14.72 8.02
N GLY A 98 15.42 13.67 8.54
CA GLY A 98 15.10 13.46 9.95
C GLY A 98 16.29 13.09 10.87
N ARG A 99 17.54 13.33 10.46
CA ARG A 99 18.71 13.05 11.30
C ARG A 99 18.67 13.90 12.58
N PRO A 100 18.89 13.31 13.78
CA PRO A 100 19.02 14.08 15.00
C PRO A 100 20.23 15.02 14.87
N ARG A 101 19.96 16.32 14.74
CA ARG A 101 20.99 17.36 14.71
C ARG A 101 21.70 17.32 16.06
N LEU A 102 23.01 17.07 16.03
CA LEU A 102 23.87 16.84 17.19
C LEU A 102 23.90 17.95 18.27
N LEU A 103 23.25 19.10 18.07
CA LEU A 103 23.40 20.29 18.93
C LEU A 103 22.13 21.15 19.02
N ARG A 104 20.96 20.54 19.22
CA ARG A 104 19.79 21.32 19.66
C ARG A 104 19.11 20.58 20.79
N LYS A 105 19.15 21.19 21.98
CA LYS A 105 18.36 20.81 23.15
C LYS A 105 16.94 20.56 22.65
N SER A 106 16.54 19.29 22.68
CA SER A 106 15.24 18.82 22.23
C SER A 106 14.17 19.57 23.01
N SER A 107 13.53 20.54 22.37
CA SER A 107 12.16 20.87 22.71
C SER A 107 11.37 19.58 22.47
N SER A 108 10.98 18.92 23.56
CA SER A 108 10.19 17.69 23.51
C SER A 108 9.03 17.87 22.52
N PRO A 109 8.93 17.06 21.46
CA PRO A 109 7.68 17.00 20.71
C PRO A 109 6.67 16.36 21.65
N SER A 110 5.60 17.09 21.96
CA SER A 110 4.43 16.52 22.63
C SER A 110 3.96 15.33 21.80
N PRO A 111 3.89 14.10 22.33
CA PRO A 111 3.27 13.02 21.59
C PRO A 111 1.76 13.17 21.75
N GLU A 112 1.11 13.88 20.83
CA GLU A 112 -0.35 13.80 20.68
C GLU A 112 -0.80 12.38 20.25
N VAL A 113 0.14 11.56 19.76
CA VAL A 113 -0.06 10.14 19.50
C VAL A 113 1.00 9.31 20.23
N PRO A 114 0.61 8.40 21.12
CA PRO A 114 1.54 7.47 21.76
C PRO A 114 2.36 6.67 20.74
N PRO A 115 3.68 6.49 20.94
CA PRO A 115 4.50 5.66 20.06
C PRO A 115 3.98 4.24 19.88
N ALA A 116 3.29 3.69 20.89
CA ALA A 116 2.67 2.37 20.85
C ALA A 116 1.55 2.29 19.80
N ASP A 117 0.67 3.29 19.74
CA ASP A 117 -0.40 3.38 18.74
C ASP A 117 0.17 3.46 17.33
N LEU A 118 1.25 4.23 17.13
CA LEU A 118 1.95 4.31 15.85
C LEU A 118 2.66 2.99 15.48
N ALA A 119 3.18 2.28 16.47
CA ALA A 119 3.79 0.97 16.29
C ALA A 119 2.78 -0.05 15.78
N GLU A 120 1.60 -0.09 16.41
CA GLU A 120 0.50 -0.97 16.04
C GLU A 120 0.05 -0.71 14.59
N LEU A 121 -0.12 0.57 14.22
CA LEU A 121 -0.44 0.96 12.84
C LEU A 121 0.60 0.43 11.84
N LEU A 122 1.88 0.38 12.22
CA LEU A 122 2.96 -0.14 11.39
C LEU A 122 3.15 -1.67 11.48
N GLY A 123 2.37 -2.37 12.32
CA GLY A 123 2.49 -3.81 12.54
C GLY A 123 3.67 -4.20 13.42
N ILE A 124 4.12 -3.29 14.29
CA ILE A 124 5.17 -3.50 15.28
C ILE A 124 4.51 -3.87 16.63
N PRO A 125 4.77 -5.07 17.18
CA PRO A 125 4.28 -5.45 18.50
C PRO A 125 4.80 -4.50 19.59
N ALA A 126 4.00 -4.26 20.63
CA ALA A 126 4.37 -3.36 21.74
C ALA A 126 5.70 -3.71 22.44
N GLY A 127 6.15 -4.96 22.35
CA GLY A 127 7.43 -5.43 22.91
C GLY A 127 8.67 -5.10 22.07
N ASP A 128 8.51 -4.69 20.81
CA ASP A 128 9.61 -4.48 19.84
C ASP A 128 10.05 -3.02 19.73
N LEU A 129 9.53 -2.14 20.61
CA LEU A 129 9.82 -0.70 20.64
C LEU A 129 11.19 -0.40 21.24
N ALA A 130 12.26 -0.75 20.54
CA ALA A 130 13.61 -0.28 20.86
C ALA A 130 13.82 1.17 20.37
N THR A 131 14.61 1.96 21.11
CA THR A 131 15.00 3.30 20.67
C THR A 131 16.00 3.19 19.51
N PRO A 132 15.73 3.79 18.34
CA PRO A 132 16.53 3.49 17.16
C PRO A 132 17.95 4.05 17.25
N ALA A 133 18.94 3.17 17.16
CA ALA A 133 20.34 3.55 17.06
C ALA A 133 20.70 4.07 15.66
N ARG A 134 21.79 4.84 15.54
CA ARG A 134 22.33 5.27 14.22
C ARG A 134 22.64 4.11 13.25
N ALA A 135 22.90 2.92 13.78
CA ALA A 135 23.10 1.72 12.97
C ALA A 135 21.81 1.27 12.26
N GLU A 136 20.67 1.44 12.93
CA GLU A 136 19.34 1.07 12.45
C GLU A 136 18.90 2.00 11.31
N HIS A 137 19.17 3.30 11.41
CA HIS A 137 18.90 4.25 10.31
C HIS A 137 19.61 3.87 8.99
N ARG A 138 20.88 3.46 9.08
CA ARG A 138 21.63 2.96 7.91
C ARG A 138 21.11 1.61 7.43
N ALA A 139 20.52 0.79 8.30
CA ALA A 139 19.86 -0.44 7.91
C ALA A 139 18.56 -0.13 7.15
N ALA A 140 17.70 0.75 7.66
CA ALA A 140 16.47 1.21 6.98
C ALA A 140 16.73 1.70 5.55
N LEU A 141 17.73 2.56 5.34
CA LEU A 141 18.10 3.04 4.00
C LEU A 141 18.69 1.96 3.09
N ARG A 142 19.28 0.90 3.65
CA ARG A 142 19.70 -0.28 2.88
C ARG A 142 18.48 -1.11 2.49
N THR A 143 17.55 -1.34 3.42
CA THR A 143 16.30 -2.04 3.16
C THR A 143 15.50 -1.35 2.06
N ILE A 144 15.31 -0.03 2.13
CA ILE A 144 14.63 0.72 1.05
C ILE A 144 15.28 0.49 -0.31
N ARG A 145 16.62 0.52 -0.39
CA ARG A 145 17.35 0.22 -1.64
C ARG A 145 17.11 -1.21 -2.13
N GLN A 146 17.06 -2.17 -1.21
CA GLN A 146 16.73 -3.55 -1.55
C GLN A 146 15.30 -3.66 -2.08
N LEU A 147 14.33 -3.00 -1.46
CA LEU A 147 12.93 -2.97 -1.92
C LEU A 147 12.80 -2.39 -3.33
N ARG A 148 13.55 -1.33 -3.64
CA ARG A 148 13.61 -0.76 -5.01
C ARG A 148 14.17 -1.77 -6.02
N GLY A 149 15.20 -2.53 -5.63
CA GLY A 149 15.70 -3.64 -6.45
C GLY A 149 14.62 -4.70 -6.70
N GLN A 150 13.86 -5.07 -5.66
CA GLN A 150 12.75 -6.03 -5.79
C GLN A 150 11.62 -5.53 -6.69
N LEU A 151 11.34 -4.21 -6.71
CA LEU A 151 10.35 -3.64 -7.62
C LEU A 151 10.74 -3.82 -9.09
N ASN A 152 12.01 -3.60 -9.41
CA ASN A 152 12.51 -3.81 -10.78
C ASN A 152 12.42 -5.29 -11.20
N ASP A 153 12.70 -6.21 -10.28
CA ASP A 153 12.53 -7.65 -10.53
C ASP A 153 11.05 -8.01 -10.78
N LEU A 154 10.13 -7.41 -10.03
CA LEU A 154 8.68 -7.63 -10.15
C LEU A 154 8.09 -7.08 -11.46
N GLU A 155 8.70 -6.07 -12.05
CA GLU A 155 8.31 -5.54 -13.36
C GLU A 155 8.58 -6.56 -14.48
N THR A 156 9.69 -7.30 -14.39
CA THR A 156 10.10 -8.29 -15.39
C THR A 156 9.55 -9.68 -15.13
N THR A 157 9.31 -10.03 -13.86
CA THR A 157 8.77 -11.32 -13.43
C THR A 157 7.51 -11.09 -12.58
N PRO A 158 6.32 -11.02 -13.21
CA PRO A 158 5.07 -10.68 -12.54
C PRO A 158 4.66 -11.61 -11.39
N ASP A 159 4.99 -11.21 -10.16
CA ASP A 159 4.43 -11.80 -8.93
C ASP A 159 3.49 -10.82 -8.25
N HIS A 160 2.20 -10.91 -8.63
CA HIS A 160 1.12 -10.08 -8.09
C HIS A 160 0.86 -10.30 -6.60
N SER A 161 1.20 -11.48 -6.08
CA SER A 161 1.13 -11.72 -4.65
C SER A 161 2.20 -10.84 -4.03
N ARG A 162 3.48 -11.09 -4.30
CA ARG A 162 4.59 -10.32 -3.70
C ARG A 162 4.43 -8.81 -3.86
N LEU A 163 3.96 -8.34 -5.02
CA LEU A 163 3.68 -6.92 -5.25
C LEU A 163 2.58 -6.37 -4.34
N THR A 164 1.51 -7.13 -4.07
CA THR A 164 0.48 -6.73 -3.10
C THR A 164 1.06 -6.53 -1.69
N ARG A 165 2.13 -7.25 -1.33
CA ARG A 165 2.71 -7.25 0.01
C ARG A 165 3.48 -5.97 0.17
N LEU A 166 4.29 -5.72 -0.85
CA LEU A 166 5.11 -4.54 -0.96
C LEU A 166 4.26 -3.27 -1.09
N SER A 167 3.22 -3.26 -1.93
CA SER A 167 2.32 -2.10 -2.06
C SER A 167 1.64 -1.78 -0.74
N THR A 168 1.05 -2.79 -0.09
CA THR A 168 0.36 -2.65 1.21
C THR A 168 1.30 -2.06 2.26
N PHE A 169 2.51 -2.61 2.39
CA PHE A 169 3.50 -2.14 3.35
C PHE A 169 3.97 -0.70 3.05
N VAL A 170 4.36 -0.41 1.80
CA VAL A 170 4.92 0.90 1.43
C VAL A 170 3.88 2.00 1.55
N ILE A 171 2.64 1.75 1.11
CA ILE A 171 1.54 2.71 1.24
C ILE A 171 1.24 2.97 2.72
N ARG A 172 1.12 1.92 3.55
CA ARG A 172 0.88 2.08 4.99
C ARG A 172 1.99 2.87 5.68
N LEU A 173 3.25 2.56 5.39
CA LEU A 173 4.40 3.28 5.93
C LEU A 173 4.38 4.76 5.52
N ALA A 174 4.08 5.04 4.24
CA ALA A 174 3.98 6.41 3.72
C ALA A 174 2.81 7.19 4.35
N VAL A 175 1.65 6.56 4.57
CA VAL A 175 0.50 7.17 5.25
C VAL A 175 0.89 7.65 6.66
N VAL A 176 1.55 6.80 7.44
CA VAL A 176 1.93 7.12 8.82
C VAL A 176 3.02 8.20 8.86
N LEU A 177 4.03 8.12 7.99
CA LEU A 177 5.11 9.11 7.91
C LEU A 177 4.66 10.46 7.34
N ASP A 178 3.68 10.48 6.43
CA ASP A 178 3.07 11.72 5.93
C ASP A 178 2.33 12.46 7.05
N ALA A 179 1.53 11.74 7.84
CA ALA A 179 0.69 12.35 8.86
C ALA A 179 1.48 12.84 10.09
N VAL A 180 2.45 12.05 10.58
CA VAL A 180 3.22 12.35 11.80
C VAL A 180 4.73 12.06 11.63
N PRO A 181 5.43 12.80 10.74
CA PRO A 181 6.81 12.48 10.35
C PRO A 181 7.79 12.39 11.53
N ASP A 182 7.72 13.34 12.47
CA ASP A 182 8.66 13.39 13.61
C ASP A 182 8.46 12.23 14.59
N ALA A 183 7.21 11.81 14.82
CA ALA A 183 6.88 10.72 15.73
C ALA A 183 7.05 9.34 15.08
N ALA A 184 6.84 9.23 13.77
CA ALA A 184 6.92 7.97 13.02
C ALA A 184 8.34 7.66 12.49
N ALA A 185 9.20 8.66 12.27
CA ALA A 185 10.56 8.46 11.79
C ALA A 185 11.37 7.43 12.62
N PRO A 186 11.28 7.41 13.97
CA PRO A 186 11.92 6.38 14.77
C PRO A 186 11.43 4.95 14.48
N LEU A 187 10.17 4.79 14.08
CA LEU A 187 9.51 3.49 13.86
C LEU A 187 9.71 2.95 12.44
N ALA A 188 10.18 3.78 11.50
CA ALA A 188 10.39 3.37 10.12
C ALA A 188 11.42 2.24 10.01
N SER A 189 12.49 2.28 10.79
CA SER A 189 13.53 1.24 10.79
C SER A 189 13.01 -0.12 11.25
N PRO A 190 12.38 -0.25 12.45
CA PRO A 190 11.81 -1.53 12.86
C PRO A 190 10.71 -2.03 11.91
N ALA A 191 9.86 -1.15 11.37
CA ALA A 191 8.86 -1.53 10.36
C ALA A 191 9.51 -2.14 9.09
N LEU A 192 10.57 -1.50 8.58
CA LEU A 192 11.34 -1.98 7.42
C LEU A 192 12.04 -3.31 7.71
N SER A 193 12.60 -3.50 8.91
CA SER A 193 13.22 -4.77 9.30
C SER A 193 12.19 -5.89 9.29
N ARG A 194 11.05 -5.71 9.97
CA ARG A 194 9.97 -6.71 10.02
C ARG A 194 9.51 -7.11 8.62
N PHE A 195 9.35 -6.15 7.71
CA PHE A 195 9.01 -6.45 6.33
C PHE A 195 10.09 -7.33 5.66
N ALA A 196 11.36 -6.95 5.79
CA ALA A 196 12.50 -7.66 5.21
C ALA A 196 12.65 -9.08 5.76
N ASP A 197 12.37 -9.27 7.05
CA ASP A 197 12.40 -10.56 7.76
C ASP A 197 11.19 -11.45 7.44
N ALA A 198 10.36 -11.03 6.50
CA ALA A 198 9.16 -11.75 6.07
C ALA A 198 8.10 -11.96 7.16
N GLU A 199 8.08 -11.09 8.18
CA GLU A 199 7.10 -11.15 9.27
C GLU A 199 5.66 -11.04 8.74
N PRO A 200 4.69 -11.68 9.43
CA PRO A 200 3.27 -11.57 9.08
C PRO A 200 2.81 -10.11 9.06
N ASP A 201 2.12 -9.74 7.98
CA ASP A 201 1.47 -8.45 7.84
C ASP A 201 -0.04 -8.64 7.93
N TYR A 202 -0.66 -8.03 8.93
CA TYR A 202 -2.09 -8.22 9.22
C TYR A 202 -3.01 -7.67 8.13
N GLN A 203 -2.54 -6.78 7.25
CA GLN A 203 -3.34 -6.25 6.14
C GLN A 203 -3.15 -7.04 4.86
N TRP A 204 -2.15 -7.91 4.77
CA TRP A 204 -1.75 -8.55 3.51
C TRP A 204 -2.91 -9.18 2.75
N ASP A 205 -3.74 -9.95 3.44
CA ASP A 205 -4.88 -10.71 2.92
C ASP A 205 -6.18 -9.90 2.87
N TRP A 206 -6.17 -8.65 3.33
CA TRP A 206 -7.35 -7.80 3.31
C TRP A 206 -7.74 -7.42 1.88
N PRO A 207 -9.05 -7.38 1.57
CA PRO A 207 -9.56 -6.74 0.38
C PRO A 207 -9.10 -5.28 0.29
N PHE A 208 -8.91 -4.79 -0.95
CA PHE A 208 -8.42 -3.42 -1.19
C PHE A 208 -9.26 -2.34 -0.49
N HIS A 209 -10.59 -2.49 -0.48
CA HIS A 209 -11.46 -1.51 0.17
C HIS A 209 -11.22 -1.42 1.68
N GLN A 210 -10.95 -2.53 2.36
CA GLN A 210 -10.64 -2.53 3.79
C GLN A 210 -9.29 -1.85 4.05
N LYS A 211 -8.29 -2.12 3.22
CA LYS A 211 -6.99 -1.44 3.26
C LYS A 211 -7.15 0.06 3.09
N LEU A 212 -7.90 0.48 2.07
CA LEU A 212 -8.11 1.88 1.74
C LEU A 212 -8.84 2.62 2.87
N THR A 213 -9.93 2.05 3.40
CA THR A 213 -10.66 2.61 4.53
C THR A 213 -9.73 2.76 5.73
N PHE A 214 -8.94 1.73 6.07
CA PHE A 214 -7.96 1.81 7.14
C PHE A 214 -6.94 2.94 6.92
N TRP A 215 -6.39 3.08 5.71
CA TRP A 215 -5.42 4.13 5.41
C TRP A 215 -6.03 5.52 5.49
N GLN A 216 -7.27 5.71 5.02
CA GLN A 216 -8.02 6.95 5.14
C GLN A 216 -8.30 7.32 6.60
N GLU A 217 -8.84 6.38 7.38
CA GLU A 217 -9.11 6.57 8.81
C GLU A 217 -7.82 6.86 9.59
N THR A 218 -6.73 6.14 9.28
CA THR A 218 -5.42 6.37 9.89
C THR A 218 -4.93 7.78 9.59
N ARG A 219 -4.93 8.19 8.31
CA ARG A 219 -4.46 9.53 7.93
C ARG A 219 -5.31 10.62 8.57
N HIS A 220 -6.63 10.48 8.54
CA HIS A 220 -7.56 11.44 9.14
C HIS A 220 -7.34 11.56 10.65
N THR A 221 -7.29 10.43 11.37
CA THR A 221 -7.07 10.39 12.82
C THR A 221 -5.74 11.03 13.21
N LEU A 222 -4.67 10.77 12.45
CA LEU A 222 -3.34 11.32 12.73
C LEU A 222 -3.22 12.79 12.35
N THR A 223 -3.93 13.25 11.31
CA THR A 223 -3.90 14.65 10.86
C THR A 223 -4.76 15.55 11.75
N ASP A 224 -5.95 15.09 12.16
CA ASP A 224 -6.87 15.82 13.03
C ASP A 224 -6.30 15.99 14.45
N ARG A 225 -5.50 15.04 14.92
CA ARG A 225 -4.81 15.16 16.21
C ARG A 225 -3.72 16.23 16.25
N ARG A 226 -3.38 16.84 15.11
CA ARG A 226 -2.36 17.90 14.98
C ARG A 226 -2.94 19.32 15.11
N THR A 227 -4.26 19.47 15.01
CA THR A 227 -4.98 20.77 15.09
C THR A 227 -5.59 21.00 16.46
#